data_AF-A0A6A0QX69-F1
#
_entry.id   AF-A0A6A0QX69-F1
#
_cell.length_a   1.000
_cell.length_b   1.000
_cell.length_c   1.000
_cell.angle_alpha   90.00
_cell.angle_beta   90.00
_cell.angle_gamma   90.00
#
_symmetry.space_group_name_H-M   'P 1'
#
loop_
_entity.id
_entity.type
_entity.pdbx_description
1 polymer ?
#
loop_
_entity_poly.entity_id
_entity_poly.type
_entity_poly.pdbx_seq_one_letter_code
_entity_poly.pdbx_strand_id
1 'polypeptide(L)' 'MIKRSDYVRAVGQDTEGNTVEFEGDELMGRVLQHEIDHLHGKLLLSHLSSRIRNEALKDLREDPLGVRRVP' A
#
# COMPACT_ATOMS: atom_id res chain seq x y z
N MET A 1 4.91 -12.18 -2.09
CA MET A 1 3.50 -11.92 -1.79
C MET A 1 3.42 -11.16 -0.48
N ILE A 2 2.61 -10.09 -0.41
CA ILE A 2 2.47 -9.25 0.79
C ILE A 2 1.26 -9.74 1.57
N LYS A 3 1.49 -10.12 2.85
CA LYS A 3 0.42 -10.58 3.74
C LYS A 3 -0.43 -9.38 4.16
N ARG A 4 -1.75 -9.50 4.01
CA ARG A 4 -2.77 -8.50 4.35
C ARG A 4 -3.99 -9.21 4.95
N SER A 5 -4.80 -8.47 5.67
CA SER A 5 -6.14 -8.93 6.06
C SER A 5 -7.03 -8.97 4.82
N ASP A 6 -7.88 -9.99 4.73
CA ASP A 6 -8.80 -10.16 3.60
C ASP A 6 -9.97 -9.18 3.65
N TYR A 7 -10.41 -8.78 4.85
CA TYR A 7 -11.44 -7.77 5.08
C TYR A 7 -10.92 -6.66 5.99
N VAL A 8 -11.32 -5.42 5.72
CA VAL A 8 -10.89 -4.23 6.47
C VAL A 8 -12.05 -3.27 6.64
N ARG A 9 -12.08 -2.59 7.79
CA ARG A 9 -12.97 -1.49 8.11
C ARG A 9 -12.15 -0.32 8.64
N ALA A 10 -12.34 0.86 8.07
CA ALA A 10 -11.63 2.09 8.41
C ALA A 10 -12.64 3.19 8.72
N VAL A 11 -12.40 3.92 9.82
CA VAL A 11 -13.25 5.02 10.28
C VAL A 11 -12.40 6.28 10.35
N GLY A 12 -12.94 7.39 9.86
CA GLY A 12 -12.26 8.68 9.85
C GLY A 12 -13.24 9.84 9.82
N GLN A 13 -12.75 11.01 9.44
CA GLN A 13 -13.56 12.21 9.21
C GLN A 13 -13.37 12.70 7.78
N ASP A 14 -14.44 13.22 7.19
CA ASP A 14 -14.36 13.97 5.94
C ASP A 14 -13.78 15.38 6.17
N THR A 15 -13.73 16.18 5.09
CA THR A 15 -13.21 17.56 5.14
C THR A 15 -14.07 18.52 5.96
N GLU A 16 -15.31 18.14 6.28
CA GLU A 16 -16.24 18.92 7.11
C GLU A 16 -16.26 18.44 8.58
N GLY A 17 -15.52 17.38 8.90
CA GLY A 17 -15.44 16.79 10.24
C GLY A 17 -16.52 15.74 10.53
N ASN A 18 -17.36 15.38 9.56
CA ASN A 18 -18.35 14.34 9.74
C ASN A 18 -17.68 12.96 9.75
N THR A 19 -18.15 12.06 10.61
CA THR A 19 -17.64 10.68 10.64
C THR A 19 -17.99 9.97 9.34
N VAL A 20 -16.97 9.35 8.73
CA VAL A 20 -17.11 8.50 7.54
C VAL A 20 -16.50 7.12 7.82
N GLU A 21 -17.07 6.11 7.17
CA GLU A 21 -16.65 4.72 7.30
C GLU A 21 -16.52 4.07 5.93
N PHE A 22 -15.43 3.34 5.74
CA PHE A 22 -15.13 2.55 4.54
C PHE A 22 -14.81 1.12 4.93
N GLU A 23 -15.39 0.16 4.22
CA GLU A 23 -15.11 -1.26 4.45
C GLU A 23 -15.16 -2.08 3.16
N GLY A 24 -14.46 -3.21 3.18
CA GLY A 24 -14.52 -4.17 2.09
C GLY A 24 -13.36 -5.15 2.11
N ASP A 25 -13.44 -6.09 1.17
CA ASP A 25 -12.47 -7.13 0.92
C ASP A 25 -11.71 -6.89 -0.40
N GLU A 26 -10.94 -7.90 -0.83
CA GLU A 26 -10.22 -7.93 -2.10
C GLU A 26 -9.44 -6.63 -2.38
N LEU A 27 -9.86 -5.87 -3.40
CA LEU A 27 -9.22 -4.61 -3.78
C LEU A 27 -9.47 -3.52 -2.74
N MET A 28 -10.68 -3.39 -2.22
CA MET A 28 -11.04 -2.37 -1.24
C MET A 28 -10.22 -2.55 0.04
N GLY A 29 -10.20 -3.77 0.58
CA GLY A 29 -9.42 -4.10 1.77
C GLY A 29 -7.91 -3.85 1.56
N ARG A 30 -7.37 -4.13 0.37
CA ARG A 30 -5.96 -3.85 0.04
C ARG A 30 -5.66 -2.36 -0.02
N VAL A 31 -6.51 -1.57 -0.67
CA VAL A 31 -6.31 -0.11 -0.79
C VAL A 31 -6.40 0.55 0.57
N LEU A 32 -7.41 0.22 1.39
CA LEU A 32 -7.55 0.78 2.74
C LEU A 32 -6.31 0.51 3.60
N GLN A 33 -5.79 -0.72 3.58
CA GLN A 33 -4.56 -1.06 4.30
C GLN A 33 -3.32 -0.33 3.76
N HIS A 34 -3.26 -0.04 2.45
CA HIS A 34 -2.16 0.69 1.82
C HIS A 34 -2.14 2.17 2.24
N GLU A 35 -3.28 2.85 2.14
CA GLU A 35 -3.38 4.26 2.50
C GLU A 35 -3.14 4.46 4.01
N ILE A 36 -3.66 3.57 4.86
CA ILE A 36 -3.43 3.62 6.30
C ILE A 36 -1.95 3.39 6.64
N ASP A 37 -1.23 2.54 5.91
CA ASP A 37 0.20 2.36 6.12
C ASP A 37 0.99 3.65 5.84
N HIS A 38 0.58 4.43 4.85
CA HIS A 38 1.19 5.72 4.56
C HIS A 38 1.05 6.71 5.70
N LEU A 39 -0.08 6.71 6.42
CA LEU A 39 -0.26 7.49 7.64
C LEU A 39 0.75 7.11 8.74
N HIS A 40 1.28 5.89 8.71
CA HIS A 40 2.30 5.39 9.64
C HIS A 40 3.72 5.44 9.06
N GLY A 41 3.93 6.12 7.93
CA GLY A 41 5.23 6.19 7.25
C GLY A 41 5.71 4.85 6.68
N LYS A 42 4.80 3.89 6.47
CA LYS A 42 5.10 2.59 5.86
C LYS A 42 4.79 2.62 4.37
N LEU A 43 5.66 1.99 3.59
CA LEU A 43 5.44 1.75 2.16
C LEU A 43 5.07 0.29 1.94
N LEU A 44 4.56 -0.02 0.75
CA LEU A 44 4.30 -1.40 0.33
C LEU A 44 5.55 -2.29 0.48
N LEU A 45 6.72 -1.72 0.15
CA LEU A 45 8.03 -2.39 0.25
C LEU A 45 8.42 -2.75 1.69
N SER A 46 7.86 -2.08 2.70
CA SER A 46 8.14 -2.36 4.12
C SER A 46 7.64 -3.72 4.57
N HIS A 47 6.71 -4.33 3.82
CA HIS A 47 6.16 -5.66 4.11
C HIS A 47 6.93 -6.80 3.44
N LEU A 48 7.95 -6.49 2.63
CA LEU A 48 8.76 -7.49 1.95
C LEU A 48 9.92 -7.95 2.84
N SER A 49 10.39 -9.17 2.61
CA SER A 49 11.64 -9.62 3.23
C SER A 49 12.80 -8.72 2.78
N SER A 50 13.83 -8.59 3.62
CA SER A 50 14.98 -7.71 3.33
C SER A 50 15.61 -7.98 1.97
N ARG A 51 15.68 -9.26 1.55
CA ARG A 51 16.19 -9.64 0.23
C ARG A 51 15.36 -9.05 -0.90
N ILE A 52 14.05 -9.32 -0.91
CA ILE A 52 13.14 -8.87 -1.99
C ILE A 52 13.04 -7.35 -1.98
N ARG A 53 13.03 -6.72 -0.79
CA ARG A 53 13.03 -5.26 -0.66
C ARG A 53 14.26 -4.63 -1.33
N ASN A 54 15.44 -5.19 -1.11
CA ASN A 54 16.68 -4.68 -1.71
C ASN A 54 16.71 -4.84 -3.23
N GLU A 55 16.19 -5.96 -3.75
CA GLU A 55 16.03 -6.18 -5.20
C GLU A 55 15.07 -5.14 -5.79
N ALA A 56 13.88 -4.97 -5.21
CA ALA A 56 12.90 -3.98 -5.68
C ALA A 56 13.42 -2.53 -5.63
N LEU A 57 14.19 -2.17 -4.59
CA LEU A 57 14.83 -0.86 -4.49
C LEU A 57 15.92 -0.65 -5.53
N LYS A 58 16.64 -1.71 -5.92
CA LYS A 58 17.60 -1.65 -7.01
C LYS A 58 16.87 -1.37 -8.32
N ASP A 59 15.82 -2.13 -8.61
CA ASP A 59 15.04 -1.96 -9.84
C ASP A 59 14.46 -0.55 -9.95
N LEU A 60 13.92 -0.01 -8.85
CA LEU A 60 13.40 1.36 -8.79
C LEU A 60 14.49 2.43 -9.02
N ARG A 61 15.74 2.18 -8.64
CA ARG A 61 16.84 3.14 -8.93
C ARG A 61 17.20 3.14 -10.41
N GLU A 62 17.14 1.99 -11.06
CA GLU A 62 17.45 1.81 -12.48
C GLU A 62 16.31 2.29 -13.39
N ASP A 63 15.06 2.19 -12.93
CA ASP A 63 13.86 2.71 -13.59
C ASP A 63 12.90 3.37 -12.59
N PRO A 64 13.14 4.64 -12.24
CA PRO A 64 12.39 5.35 -11.21
C PRO A 64 10.89 5.51 -11.47
N LEU A 65 10.50 5.49 -12.75
CA LEU A 65 9.13 5.71 -13.19
C LEU A 65 8.43 4.41 -13.62
N GLY A 66 9.15 3.28 -13.61
CA GLY A 66 8.61 1.98 -14.05
C GLY A 66 8.16 1.97 -15.52
N VAL A 67 8.71 2.86 -16.35
CA VAL A 67 8.30 3.04 -17.76
C VAL A 67 9.12 2.21 -18.73
N ARG A 68 10.15 1.51 -18.24
CA ARG A 68 10.95 0.60 -19.06
C ARG A 68 10.04 -0.56 -19.48
N ARG A 69 9.57 -0.50 -20.72
CA ARG A 69 8.92 -1.64 -21.36
C ARG A 69 9.87 -2.82 -21.31
N VAL A 70 9.50 -3.85 -20.57
CA VAL A 70 10.05 -5.19 -20.77
C VAL A 70 9.65 -5.61 -22.20
N PRO A 71 10.59 -6.09 -23.04
CA PRO A 71 10.23 -6.62 -24.36
C PRO A 71 9.26 -7.80 -24.26
#